data_AF-A0A011Q052-F1
#
_entry.id   AF-A0A011Q052-F1
#
_cell.length_a   1.000
_cell.length_b   1.000
_cell.length_c   1.000
_cell.angle_alpha   90.00
_cell.angle_beta   90.00
_cell.angle_gamma   90.00
#
_symmetry.space_group_name_H-M   'P 1'
#
loop_
_entity.id
_entity.type
_entity.pdbx_description
1 polymer ?
#
loop_
_entity_poly.entity_id
_entity_poly.type
_entity_poly.pdbx_seq_one_letter_code
_entity_poly.pdbx_strand_id
1 'polypeptide(L)' 'MSIQDIRDPAAIRAAMEEYDRVGRTYFLDKYGFSKAREYMLRDPATGRLYGSKAIVGAAYGYAFPDQAPLL' A
#
# COMPACT_ATOMS: atom_id res chain seq x y z
N MET A 1 17.43 0.55 -4.21
CA MET A 1 16.42 -0.52 -4.39
C MET A 1 15.23 0.09 -5.11
N SER A 2 14.60 -0.65 -6.03
CA SER A 2 13.63 -0.09 -6.99
C SER A 2 12.23 -0.67 -6.75
N ILE A 3 11.20 0.15 -6.97
CA ILE A 3 9.79 -0.26 -6.93
C ILE A 3 9.49 -1.41 -7.91
N GLN A 4 10.36 -1.63 -8.90
CA GLN A 4 10.29 -2.69 -9.90
C GLN A 4 10.45 -4.11 -9.33
N ASP A 5 10.90 -4.22 -8.07
CA ASP A 5 11.14 -5.51 -7.42
C ASP A 5 9.87 -6.10 -6.78
N ILE A 6 8.79 -5.32 -6.63
CA ILE A 6 7.48 -5.85 -6.21
C ILE A 6 6.87 -6.61 -7.39
N ARG A 7 7.21 -7.90 -7.50
CA ARG A 7 6.71 -8.80 -8.55
C ARG A 7 5.55 -9.67 -8.10
N ASP A 8 5.30 -9.74 -6.79
CA ASP A 8 4.22 -10.54 -6.21
C ASP A 8 2.97 -9.68 -5.96
N PRO A 9 1.84 -9.93 -6.66
CA PRO A 9 0.58 -9.27 -6.39
C PRO A 9 0.03 -9.51 -4.98
N ALA A 10 0.47 -10.57 -4.29
CA ALA A 10 0.03 -10.89 -2.94
C ALA A 10 0.39 -9.77 -1.94
N ALA A 11 1.55 -9.12 -2.09
CA ALA A 11 1.96 -8.03 -1.22
C ALA A 11 1.07 -6.79 -1.37
N ILE A 12 0.69 -6.46 -2.61
CA ILE A 12 -0.26 -5.37 -2.90
C ILE A 12 -1.63 -5.68 -2.30
N ARG A 13 -2.08 -6.93 -2.46
CA ARG A 13 -3.37 -7.36 -1.91
C ARG A 13 -3.39 -7.32 -0.39
N ALA A 14 -2.32 -7.78 0.28
CA ALA A 14 -2.19 -7.70 1.73
C ALA A 14 -2.24 -6.24 2.23
N ALA A 15 -1.58 -5.31 1.53
CA ALA A 15 -1.66 -3.89 1.85
C ALA A 15 -3.08 -3.31 1.69
N MET A 16 -3.81 -3.72 0.65
CA MET A 16 -5.20 -3.31 0.44
C MET A 16 -6.13 -3.88 1.53
N GLU A 17 -5.96 -5.15 1.88
CA GLU A 17 -6.71 -5.81 2.96
C GLU A 17 -6.44 -5.15 4.32
N GLU A 18 -5.18 -4.80 4.62
CA GLU A 18 -4.89 -4.05 5.83
C GLU A 18 -5.57 -2.68 5.82
N TYR A 19 -5.45 -1.92 4.72
CA TYR A 19 -6.10 -0.62 4.57
C TYR A 19 -7.60 -0.69 4.84
N ASP A 20 -8.27 -1.70 4.29
CA ASP A 20 -9.70 -1.92 4.49
C ASP A 20 -10.05 -2.31 5.93
N ARG A 21 -9.18 -3.09 6.60
CA ARG A 21 -9.37 -3.56 7.97
C ARG A 21 -9.13 -2.48 9.03
N VAL A 22 -8.05 -1.70 8.90
CA VAL A 22 -7.64 -0.69 9.91
C VAL A 22 -8.23 0.69 9.62
N GLY A 23 -8.72 0.87 8.39
CA GLY A 23 -9.23 2.14 7.93
C GLY A 23 -8.13 3.12 7.52
N ARG A 24 -8.54 4.05 6.67
CA ARG A 24 -7.66 4.98 5.98
C ARG A 24 -6.76 5.81 6.90
N THR A 25 -7.32 6.44 7.93
CA THR A 25 -6.58 7.39 8.76
C THR A 25 -5.43 6.68 9.49
N TYR A 26 -5.73 5.53 10.10
CA TYR A 26 -4.73 4.72 10.79
C TYR A 26 -3.68 4.18 9.82
N PHE A 27 -4.09 3.67 8.66
CA PHE A 27 -3.15 3.15 7.66
C PHE A 27 -2.16 4.22 7.21
N LEU A 28 -2.66 5.42 6.91
CA LEU A 28 -1.83 6.54 6.48
C LEU A 28 -0.83 6.96 7.57
N ASP A 29 -1.27 7.04 8.82
CA ASP A 29 -0.41 7.36 9.97
C ASP A 29 0.67 6.30 10.19
N LYS A 30 0.29 5.01 10.22
CA LYS A 30 1.20 3.87 10.39
C LYS A 30 2.37 3.88 9.40
N TYR A 31 2.08 4.22 8.14
CA TYR A 31 3.07 4.19 7.05
C TYR A 31 3.62 5.57 6.69
N GLY A 32 3.31 6.63 7.45
CA GLY A 32 3.84 7.98 7.22
C GLY A 32 3.34 8.68 5.95
N PHE A 33 2.20 8.26 5.40
CA PHE A 33 1.66 8.84 4.17
C PHE A 33 0.57 9.87 4.43
N SER A 34 0.48 10.85 3.52
CA SER A 34 -0.66 11.77 3.43
C SER A 34 -1.72 11.29 2.42
N LYS A 35 -2.92 11.89 2.48
CA LYS A 35 -3.98 11.68 1.49
C LYS A 35 -3.44 11.89 0.05
N ALA A 36 -3.63 10.88 -0.80
CA ALA A 36 -3.36 10.98 -2.23
C ALA A 36 -4.21 12.09 -2.89
N ARG A 37 -3.61 12.82 -3.84
CA ARG A 37 -4.23 13.98 -4.50
C ARG A 37 -4.52 13.78 -5.98
N GLU A 38 -3.68 13.01 -6.68
CA GLU A 38 -3.73 12.94 -8.16
C GLU A 38 -3.90 11.51 -8.68
N TYR A 39 -3.23 10.54 -8.08
CA TYR A 39 -3.26 9.15 -8.55
C TYR A 39 -3.78 8.21 -7.45
N MET A 40 -4.79 7.41 -7.82
CA MET A 40 -5.36 6.39 -6.95
C MET A 40 -5.28 5.03 -7.63
N LEU A 41 -5.00 3.99 -6.84
CA LEU A 41 -5.12 2.61 -7.26
C LEU A 41 -6.60 2.21 -7.17
N ARG A 42 -7.13 1.59 -8.21
CA ARG A 42 -8.50 1.07 -8.24
C ARG A 42 -8.48 -0.45 -8.15
N ASP A 43 -9.23 -1.01 -7.21
CA ASP A 43 -9.52 -2.44 -7.19
C ASP A 43 -10.52 -2.77 -8.31
N PRO A 44 -10.18 -3.64 -9.28
CA PRO A 44 -11.10 -4.02 -10.35
C PRO A 44 -12.30 -4.84 -9.88
N ALA A 45 -12.21 -5.56 -8.75
CA ALA A 45 -13.30 -6.40 -8.24
C ALA A 45 -14.31 -5.59 -7.44
N THR A 46 -13.84 -4.68 -6.58
CA THR A 46 -14.71 -3.91 -5.67
C THR A 46 -14.97 -2.48 -6.14
N GLY A 47 -14.15 -1.96 -7.07
CA GLY A 47 -14.18 -0.58 -7.51
C GLY A 47 -13.58 0.42 -6.50
N ARG A 48 -13.09 -0.03 -5.34
CA ARG A 48 -12.53 0.83 -4.28
C ARG A 48 -11.27 1.56 -4.74
N LEU A 49 -11.03 2.73 -4.16
CA LEU A 49 -9.89 3.60 -4.47
C LEU A 49 -8.94 3.72 -3.27
N TYR A 50 -7.65 3.56 -3.56
CA TYR A 50 -6.57 3.57 -2.58
C TYR A 50 -5.48 4.57 -2.99
N GLY A 51 -4.75 5.14 -2.04
CA GLY A 51 -3.61 5.99 -2.37
C GLY A 51 -2.49 5.15 -2.98
N SER A 52 -2.12 5.39 -4.24
CA SER A 52 -1.15 4.55 -4.96
C SER A 52 0.20 4.45 -4.23
N LYS A 53 0.72 5.56 -3.73
CA LYS A 53 1.98 5.61 -2.97
C LYS A 53 1.89 4.86 -1.64
N ALA A 54 0.77 5.02 -0.92
CA ALA A 54 0.58 4.40 0.38
C ALA A 54 0.49 2.86 0.27
N ILE A 55 -0.25 2.36 -0.73
CA ILE A 55 -0.35 0.92 -0.96
C ILE A 55 0.99 0.33 -1.38
N VAL A 56 1.71 0.98 -2.30
CA VAL A 56 3.01 0.46 -2.76
C VAL A 56 4.05 0.49 -1.64
N GLY A 57 4.08 1.55 -0.82
CA GLY A 57 4.97 1.64 0.34
C GLY A 57 4.68 0.54 1.37
N ALA A 58 3.41 0.30 1.69
CA ALA A 58 3.03 -0.78 2.59
C ALA A 58 3.33 -2.17 2.00
N ALA A 59 3.02 -2.38 0.72
CA ALA A 59 3.31 -3.63 0.01
C ALA A 59 4.80 -3.96 -0.01
N TYR A 60 5.66 -2.94 -0.06
CA TYR A 60 7.10 -3.16 0.08
C TYR A 60 7.46 -3.81 1.42
N GLY A 61 6.87 -3.36 2.53
CA GLY A 61 7.07 -3.98 3.85
C GLY A 61 6.53 -5.41 3.95
N TYR A 62 5.51 -5.76 3.16
CA TYR A 62 5.03 -7.14 3.05
C TYR A 62 5.92 -8.03 2.18
N ALA A 63 6.47 -7.47 1.09
CA ALA A 63 7.33 -8.22 0.16
C ALA A 63 8.75 -8.43 0.72
N PHE A 64 9.22 -7.52 1.57
CA PHE A 64 10.58 -7.54 2.14
C PHE A 64 10.52 -7.36 3.66
N PRO A 65 9.98 -8.32 4.42
CA PRO A 65 9.81 -8.18 5.88
C PRO A 65 11.13 -7.97 6.64
N ASP A 66 12.26 -8.44 6.11
CA ASP A 66 13.60 -8.24 6.67
C ASP A 66 14.23 -6.87 6.30
N GLN A 67 13.57 -6.08 5.45
CA GLN A 67 13.99 -4.73 5.09
C GLN A 67 12.92 -3.76 5.57
N ALA A 68 13.24 -2.96 6.59
CA ALA A 68 12.31 -2.01 7.19
C ALA A 68 11.56 -1.19 6.11
N PRO A 69 10.25 -0.91 6.30
CA PRO A 69 9.45 -0.21 5.30
C PRO A 69 10.09 1.14 4.95
N LEU A 70 10.12 1.46 3.65
CA LEU A 70 10.66 2.71 3.14
C LEU A 70 9.83 3.87 3.70
N LEU A 71 10.41 4.57 4.70
CA LEU A 71 9.96 5.86 5.21
C LEU A 71 10.22 6.98 4.19
#